data_AF-A0A9X0R088-F1
#
_entry.id   AF-A0A9X0R088-F1
#
_cell.length_a   1.000
_cell.length_b   1.000
_cell.length_c   1.000
_cell.angle_alpha   90.00
_cell.angle_beta   90.00
_cell.angle_gamma   90.00
#
_symmetry.space_group_name_H-M   'P 1'
#
loop_
_entity.id
_entity.type
_entity.pdbx_description
1 polymer ?
#
loop_
_entity_poly.entity_id
_entity_poly.type
_entity_poly.pdbx_seq_one_letter_code
_entity_poly.pdbx_strand_id
1 'polypeptide(L)'
;MLGLAAGLLLGAGPAAAQNRFSLINNTGQTIERAYVSPSRVNSWGSDVLGNGVLPPGHSTWIVPQFGDCVLDVRVVFQGGAAEERRQVNACSLSRIVWGSAPGGGDPSFQFVNQAGVTVHELYVSLSSDSNWGRDRLGNATLAPGTGVWVSLPSGKVCTVDIRVVYTDGRAVERRGVETCSAQALNFR
;
A
#
# COMPACT_ATOMS: atom_id res chain seq x y z
N MET A 1 45.42 -31.09 -25.95
CA MET A 1 44.80 -29.81 -26.36
C MET A 1 43.99 -29.29 -25.18
N LEU A 2 44.46 -28.26 -24.49
CA LEU A 2 43.68 -27.55 -23.46
C LEU A 2 42.75 -26.56 -24.16
N GLY A 3 41.44 -26.74 -24.03
CA GLY A 3 40.44 -25.76 -24.45
C GLY A 3 40.03 -24.88 -23.29
N LEU A 4 40.42 -23.60 -23.30
CA LEU A 4 39.91 -22.59 -22.39
C LEU A 4 38.47 -22.22 -22.80
N ALA A 5 37.50 -22.46 -21.92
CA ALA A 5 36.17 -21.89 -22.03
C ALA A 5 36.15 -20.52 -21.35
N ALA A 6 36.06 -19.45 -22.15
CA ALA A 6 35.89 -18.09 -21.67
C ALA A 6 34.44 -17.86 -21.20
N GLY A 7 34.25 -17.63 -19.90
CA GLY A 7 32.95 -17.26 -19.33
C GLY A 7 32.60 -15.81 -19.63
N LEU A 8 31.47 -15.58 -20.31
CA LEU A 8 30.85 -14.25 -20.40
C LEU A 8 30.31 -13.84 -19.03
N LEU A 9 30.94 -12.86 -18.39
CA LEU A 9 30.37 -12.12 -17.26
C LEU A 9 29.41 -11.07 -17.83
N LEU A 10 28.11 -11.32 -17.76
CA LEU A 10 27.08 -10.29 -17.94
C LEU A 10 27.17 -9.32 -16.75
N GLY A 11 27.78 -8.16 -16.97
CA GLY A 11 27.80 -7.09 -15.97
C GLY A 11 26.39 -6.58 -15.71
N ALA A 12 25.85 -6.87 -14.52
CA ALA A 12 24.71 -6.14 -13.98
C ALA A 12 25.20 -4.71 -13.69
N GLY A 13 24.86 -3.76 -14.56
CA GLY A 13 25.11 -2.35 -14.30
C GLY A 13 24.44 -1.90 -12.99
N PRO A 14 24.97 -0.86 -12.32
CA PRO A 14 24.35 -0.37 -11.09
C PRO A 14 22.91 0.04 -11.39
N ALA A 15 21.96 -0.50 -10.63
CA ALA A 15 20.60 -0.02 -10.65
C ALA A 15 20.63 1.47 -10.27
N ALA A 16 20.35 2.35 -11.22
CA ALA A 16 20.24 3.77 -10.95
C ALA A 16 19.13 3.94 -9.90
N ALA A 17 19.48 4.53 -8.75
CA ALA A 17 18.49 4.88 -7.74
C ALA A 17 17.42 5.74 -8.41
N GLN A 18 16.18 5.27 -8.38
CA GLN A 18 15.08 5.98 -8.99
C GLN A 18 14.72 7.14 -8.07
N ASN A 19 15.19 8.35 -8.36
CA ASN A 19 14.67 9.54 -7.69
C ASN A 19 13.32 9.94 -8.30
N ARG A 20 12.35 9.04 -8.17
CA ARG A 20 10.96 9.20 -8.61
C ARG A 20 10.09 8.27 -7.78
N PHE A 21 8.91 8.73 -7.42
CA PHE A 21 7.95 7.91 -6.67
C PHE A 21 6.53 8.22 -7.11
N SER A 22 5.63 7.25 -6.95
CA SER A 22 4.20 7.46 -7.17
C SER A 22 3.58 8.11 -5.94
N LEU A 23 2.95 9.27 -6.09
CA LEU A 23 2.12 9.91 -5.07
C LEU A 23 0.68 9.43 -5.25
N ILE A 24 0.16 8.72 -4.26
CA ILE A 24 -1.16 8.09 -4.28
C ILE A 24 -2.06 8.79 -3.26
N ASN A 25 -3.24 9.20 -3.70
CA ASN A 25 -4.27 9.72 -2.82
C ASN A 25 -5.23 8.58 -2.42
N ASN A 26 -5.02 7.98 -1.25
CA ASN A 26 -5.93 6.98 -0.67
C ASN A 26 -6.86 7.59 0.40
N THR A 27 -6.97 8.92 0.45
CA THR A 27 -7.93 9.59 1.33
C THR A 27 -9.33 9.61 0.71
N GLY A 28 -10.32 10.11 1.47
CA GLY A 28 -11.64 10.47 0.94
C GLY A 28 -11.74 11.89 0.37
N GLN A 29 -10.63 12.64 0.30
CA GLN A 29 -10.61 14.05 -0.13
C GLN A 29 -9.66 14.27 -1.31
N THR A 30 -9.97 15.21 -2.20
CA THR A 30 -9.05 15.57 -3.29
C THR A 30 -7.82 16.26 -2.73
N ILE A 31 -6.62 15.89 -3.20
CA ILE A 31 -5.39 16.66 -2.98
C ILE A 31 -5.36 17.77 -4.03
N GLU A 32 -5.44 19.03 -3.59
CA GLU A 32 -5.41 20.19 -4.47
C GLU A 32 -3.98 20.60 -4.83
N ARG A 33 -3.03 20.43 -3.90
CA ARG A 33 -1.64 20.84 -4.07
C ARG A 33 -0.69 19.85 -3.42
N ALA A 34 0.46 19.61 -4.04
CA ALA A 34 1.53 18.83 -3.45
C ALA A 34 2.88 19.55 -3.57
N TYR A 35 3.72 19.44 -2.55
CA TYR A 35 5.03 20.08 -2.51
C TYR A 35 6.09 19.04 -2.16
N VAL A 36 7.26 19.15 -2.80
CA VAL A 36 8.43 18.32 -2.50
C VAL A 36 9.64 19.21 -2.38
N SER A 37 10.42 19.04 -1.31
CA SER A 37 11.69 19.75 -1.11
C SER A 37 12.77 18.82 -0.57
N PRO A 38 14.06 19.09 -0.81
CA PRO A 38 15.13 18.43 -0.07
C PRO A 38 14.97 18.72 1.43
N SER A 39 15.12 17.72 2.30
CA SER A 39 14.84 17.92 3.73
C SER A 39 15.80 18.86 4.46
N ARG A 40 16.90 19.28 3.83
CA ARG A 40 17.77 20.36 4.33
C ARG A 40 17.19 21.77 4.12
N VAL A 41 16.13 21.89 3.32
CA VAL A 41 15.51 23.17 2.94
C VAL A 41 14.20 23.33 3.71
N ASN A 42 14.09 24.41 4.50
CA ASN A 42 12.92 24.65 5.34
C ASN A 42 11.72 25.27 4.59
N SER A 43 11.94 25.80 3.38
CA SER A 43 10.90 26.39 2.55
C SER A 43 10.38 25.42 1.50
N TRP A 44 9.06 25.39 1.31
CA TRP A 44 8.41 24.63 0.23
C TRP A 44 8.60 25.32 -1.12
N GLY A 45 8.80 24.51 -2.17
CA GLY A 45 8.88 24.99 -3.55
C GLY A 45 7.50 25.20 -4.18
N SER A 46 7.46 25.19 -5.51
CA SER A 46 6.21 25.24 -6.28
C SER A 46 5.40 23.95 -6.13
N ASP A 47 4.10 24.06 -6.42
CA ASP A 47 3.20 22.90 -6.48
C ASP A 47 3.62 21.94 -7.62
N VAL A 48 3.87 20.69 -7.27
CA VAL A 48 4.30 19.65 -8.22
C VAL A 48 3.13 19.06 -9.03
N LEU A 49 1.88 19.37 -8.67
CA LEU A 49 0.70 19.02 -9.47
C LEU A 49 0.39 20.05 -10.58
N GLY A 50 1.02 21.23 -10.52
CA GLY A 50 0.79 22.31 -11.47
C GLY A 50 -0.64 22.84 -11.44
N ASN A 51 -1.35 22.78 -12.56
CA ASN A 51 -2.77 23.17 -12.65
C ASN A 51 -3.73 22.00 -12.36
N GLY A 52 -3.20 20.81 -12.09
CA GLY A 52 -3.98 19.60 -11.82
C GLY A 52 -4.29 19.43 -10.33
N VAL A 53 -5.17 18.48 -10.05
CA VAL A 53 -5.47 17.98 -8.70
C VAL A 53 -5.38 16.46 -8.71
N LEU A 54 -5.28 15.83 -7.54
CA LEU A 54 -5.28 14.39 -7.41
C LEU A 54 -6.52 13.89 -6.64
N PRO A 55 -7.56 13.40 -7.32
CA PRO A 55 -8.78 12.90 -6.68
C PRO A 55 -8.54 11.64 -5.81
N PRO A 56 -9.47 11.29 -4.90
CA PRO A 56 -9.45 10.01 -4.18
C PRO A 56 -9.26 8.80 -5.09
N GLY A 57 -8.45 7.83 -4.65
CA GLY A 57 -8.15 6.59 -5.37
C GLY A 57 -7.19 6.73 -6.55
N HIS A 58 -6.73 7.95 -6.87
CA HIS A 58 -5.84 8.20 -8.01
C HIS A 58 -4.37 8.30 -7.58
N SER A 59 -3.48 8.21 -8.56
CA SER A 59 -2.04 8.37 -8.36
C SER A 59 -1.39 9.18 -9.47
N THR A 60 -0.26 9.81 -9.16
CA THR A 60 0.59 10.51 -10.14
C THR A 60 2.06 10.27 -9.85
N TRP A 61 2.90 10.31 -10.89
CA TRP A 61 4.34 10.18 -10.73
C TRP A 61 4.98 11.53 -10.41
N ILE A 62 5.75 11.56 -9.34
CA ILE A 62 6.56 12.71 -8.97
C ILE A 62 8.01 12.42 -9.35
N VAL A 63 8.59 13.34 -10.11
CA VAL A 63 10.00 13.30 -10.53
C VAL A 63 10.68 14.57 -10.00
N PRO A 64 11.26 14.52 -8.79
CA PRO A 64 12.01 15.62 -8.25
C PRO A 64 13.15 16.06 -9.19
N GLN A 65 13.33 17.37 -9.33
CA GLN A 65 14.34 17.95 -10.23
C GLN A 65 15.70 18.18 -9.56
N PHE A 66 15.88 17.68 -8.33
CA PHE A 66 17.11 17.78 -7.54
C PHE A 66 17.70 16.40 -7.28
N GLY A 67 19.01 16.32 -7.06
CA GLY A 67 19.74 15.05 -6.86
C GLY A 67 19.60 14.42 -5.48
N ASP A 68 18.82 15.03 -4.59
CA ASP A 68 18.68 14.59 -3.22
C ASP A 68 17.79 13.36 -3.07
N CYS A 69 18.24 12.44 -2.20
CA CYS A 69 17.45 11.27 -1.84
C CYS A 69 16.55 11.53 -0.63
N VAL A 70 16.96 12.36 0.33
CA VAL A 70 16.18 12.59 1.56
C VAL A 70 15.33 13.84 1.40
N LEU A 71 14.02 13.62 1.27
CA LEU A 71 13.04 14.61 0.87
C LEU A 71 11.95 14.79 1.91
N ASP A 72 11.37 15.98 1.93
CA ASP A 72 10.13 16.28 2.61
C ASP A 72 9.01 16.40 1.59
N VAL A 73 7.83 15.87 1.91
CA VAL A 73 6.65 15.91 1.06
C VAL A 73 5.49 16.49 1.86
N ARG A 74 4.78 17.44 1.28
CA ARG A 74 3.56 18.04 1.85
C ARG A 74 2.42 17.96 0.86
N VAL A 75 1.23 17.64 1.34
CA VAL A 75 -0.01 17.71 0.55
C VAL A 75 -0.99 18.65 1.22
N VAL A 76 -1.79 19.32 0.40
CA VAL A 76 -2.90 20.16 0.83
C VAL A 76 -4.17 19.61 0.18
N PHE A 77 -5.12 19.22 1.01
CA PHE A 77 -6.41 18.69 0.62
C PHE A 77 -7.41 19.80 0.34
N GLN A 78 -8.48 19.43 -0.35
CA GLN A 78 -9.67 20.25 -0.51
C GLN A 78 -10.16 20.74 0.86
N GLY A 79 -10.35 22.06 0.99
CA GLY A 79 -10.70 22.71 2.25
C GLY A 79 -9.50 23.16 3.10
N GLY A 80 -8.27 22.96 2.62
CA GLY A 80 -7.06 23.58 3.18
C GLY A 80 -6.34 22.78 4.26
N ALA A 81 -6.87 21.62 4.68
CA ALA A 81 -6.14 20.70 5.55
C ALA A 81 -4.84 20.24 4.88
N ALA A 82 -3.76 20.09 5.64
CA ALA A 82 -2.46 19.70 5.11
C ALA A 82 -1.81 18.62 5.95
N GLU A 83 -1.13 17.70 5.28
CA GLU A 83 -0.28 16.68 5.90
C GLU A 83 1.14 16.78 5.36
N GLU A 84 2.11 16.43 6.21
CA GLU A 84 3.54 16.47 5.88
C GLU A 84 4.21 15.14 6.25
N ARG A 85 5.16 14.71 5.43
CA ARG A 85 6.06 13.59 5.69
C ARG A 85 7.48 14.09 5.51
N ARG A 86 8.26 14.00 6.58
CA ARG A 86 9.62 14.53 6.64
C ARG A 86 10.64 13.38 6.55
N GLN A 87 11.84 13.68 6.03
CA GLN A 87 12.98 12.75 5.96
C GLN A 87 12.70 11.45 5.18
N VAL A 88 11.91 11.54 4.10
CA VAL A 88 11.57 10.41 3.24
C VAL A 88 12.73 10.09 2.31
N ASN A 89 13.21 8.84 2.30
CA ASN A 89 14.25 8.42 1.36
C ASN A 89 13.66 8.06 -0.02
N ALA A 90 13.58 9.02 -0.92
CA ALA A 90 13.06 8.88 -2.27
C ALA A 90 13.87 7.95 -3.18
N CYS A 91 15.15 7.74 -2.90
CA CYS A 91 16.01 6.85 -3.70
C CYS A 91 15.72 5.36 -3.49
N SER A 92 15.11 5.01 -2.36
CA SER A 92 14.62 3.65 -2.07
C SER A 92 13.10 3.54 -2.09
N LEU A 93 12.38 4.66 -2.23
CA LEU A 93 10.92 4.69 -2.21
C LEU A 93 10.33 4.59 -3.62
N SER A 94 9.44 3.62 -3.82
CA SER A 94 8.68 3.51 -5.08
C SER A 94 7.35 4.27 -5.06
N ARG A 95 6.71 4.40 -3.89
CA ARG A 95 5.40 5.06 -3.72
C ARG A 95 5.24 5.72 -2.35
N ILE A 96 4.56 6.85 -2.31
CA ILE A 96 4.08 7.50 -1.10
C ILE A 96 2.55 7.55 -1.15
N VAL A 97 1.89 7.02 -0.12
CA VAL A 97 0.43 6.97 -0.05
C VAL A 97 -0.10 7.88 1.05
N TRP A 98 -0.98 8.82 0.72
CA TRP A 98 -1.65 9.72 1.65
C TRP A 98 -3.02 9.19 2.05
N GLY A 99 -3.48 9.52 3.26
CA GLY A 99 -4.59 8.78 3.90
C GLY A 99 -4.14 7.50 4.59
N SER A 100 -2.82 7.37 4.74
CA SER A 100 -2.16 6.34 5.53
C SER A 100 -1.51 6.96 6.78
N ALA A 101 -1.78 6.43 7.98
CA ALA A 101 -1.16 6.81 9.24
C ALA A 101 0.38 6.72 9.12
N PRO A 102 1.14 7.61 9.79
CA PRO A 102 2.60 7.51 9.81
C PRO A 102 3.01 6.14 10.40
N GLY A 103 3.75 5.33 9.64
CA GLY A 103 4.13 3.97 10.02
C GLY A 103 3.09 2.88 9.71
N GLY A 104 1.93 3.21 9.13
CA GLY A 104 0.94 2.24 8.67
C GLY A 104 1.34 1.64 7.33
N GLY A 105 1.71 0.35 7.33
CA GLY A 105 1.94 -0.42 6.12
C GLY A 105 0.69 -0.60 5.26
N ASP A 106 0.82 -1.36 4.17
CA ASP A 106 -0.30 -1.83 3.36
C ASP A 106 -0.89 -3.06 4.06
N PRO A 107 -2.11 -2.99 4.64
CA PRO A 107 -2.71 -4.12 5.33
C PRO A 107 -3.33 -5.11 4.34
N SER A 108 -3.17 -4.93 3.03
CA SER A 108 -3.66 -5.88 2.03
C SER A 108 -2.85 -7.18 2.09
N PHE A 109 -3.53 -8.31 2.04
CA PHE A 109 -2.91 -9.63 2.18
C PHE A 109 -3.63 -10.69 1.34
N GLN A 110 -2.97 -11.82 1.08
CA GLN A 110 -3.62 -12.99 0.51
C GLN A 110 -4.33 -13.79 1.62
N PHE A 111 -5.65 -13.92 1.55
CA PHE A 111 -6.39 -14.84 2.41
C PHE A 111 -6.40 -16.23 1.77
N VAL A 112 -6.02 -17.28 2.52
CA VAL A 112 -6.01 -18.68 2.05
C VAL A 112 -6.92 -19.51 2.95
N ASN A 113 -7.89 -20.19 2.33
CA ASN A 113 -8.72 -21.15 3.04
C ASN A 113 -7.94 -22.46 3.26
N GLN A 114 -7.37 -22.63 4.45
CA GLN A 114 -6.77 -23.89 4.89
C GLN A 114 -7.73 -24.76 5.73
N ALA A 115 -9.00 -24.35 5.89
CA ALA A 115 -10.00 -25.19 6.49
C ALA A 115 -10.41 -26.30 5.50
N GLY A 116 -10.91 -27.42 6.03
CA GLY A 116 -11.45 -28.52 5.23
C GLY A 116 -12.84 -28.25 4.62
N VAL A 117 -13.34 -27.02 4.72
CA VAL A 117 -14.70 -26.63 4.32
C VAL A 117 -14.64 -25.37 3.46
N THR A 118 -15.50 -25.30 2.43
CA THR A 118 -15.61 -24.15 1.53
C THR A 118 -16.12 -22.92 2.28
N VAL A 119 -15.46 -21.78 2.06
CA VAL A 119 -15.91 -20.48 2.55
C VAL A 119 -16.98 -19.94 1.60
N HIS A 120 -18.14 -19.60 2.16
CA HIS A 120 -19.25 -18.96 1.47
C HIS A 120 -19.13 -17.44 1.48
N GLU A 121 -18.75 -16.85 2.62
CA GLU A 121 -18.60 -15.39 2.78
C GLU A 121 -17.32 -15.07 3.54
N LEU A 122 -16.61 -14.01 3.12
CA LEU A 122 -15.42 -13.49 3.77
C LEU A 122 -15.60 -12.00 4.02
N TYR A 123 -15.62 -11.60 5.29
CA TYR A 123 -15.60 -10.20 5.70
C TYR A 123 -14.26 -9.87 6.32
N VAL A 124 -13.71 -8.71 5.93
CA VAL A 124 -12.45 -8.20 6.46
C VAL A 124 -12.56 -6.69 6.62
N SER A 125 -12.27 -6.19 7.81
CA SER A 125 -12.23 -4.75 8.14
C SER A 125 -10.96 -4.41 8.89
N LEU A 126 -10.57 -3.14 8.93
CA LEU A 126 -9.51 -2.71 9.83
C LEU A 126 -10.02 -2.88 11.27
N SER A 127 -9.17 -3.27 12.22
CA SER A 127 -9.61 -3.43 13.62
C SER A 127 -10.07 -2.11 14.26
N SER A 128 -9.75 -0.97 13.64
CA SER A 128 -10.27 0.34 14.02
C SER A 128 -11.70 0.61 13.52
N ASP A 129 -12.20 -0.18 12.57
CA ASP A 129 -13.54 -0.02 12.01
C ASP A 129 -14.57 -0.77 12.85
N SER A 130 -15.73 -0.17 13.08
CA SER A 130 -16.81 -0.76 13.87
C SER A 130 -17.75 -1.69 13.08
N ASN A 131 -17.57 -1.79 11.75
CA ASN A 131 -18.42 -2.56 10.85
C ASN A 131 -17.58 -3.47 9.95
N TRP A 132 -18.10 -4.66 9.67
CA TRP A 132 -17.46 -5.68 8.82
C TRP A 132 -17.32 -5.28 7.34
N GLY A 133 -18.19 -4.37 6.88
CA GLY A 133 -18.26 -4.01 5.46
C GLY A 133 -18.91 -5.09 4.61
N ARG A 134 -18.60 -5.07 3.31
CA ARG A 134 -19.13 -6.04 2.33
C ARG A 134 -18.37 -7.36 2.37
N ASP A 135 -19.05 -8.42 1.93
CA ASP A 135 -18.39 -9.67 1.57
C ASP A 135 -17.37 -9.44 0.45
N ARG A 136 -16.20 -10.06 0.63
CA ARG A 136 -15.05 -9.98 -0.28
C ARG A 136 -15.14 -10.99 -1.43
N LEU A 137 -16.02 -11.99 -1.35
CA LEU A 137 -16.21 -13.00 -2.39
C LEU A 137 -17.37 -12.66 -3.35
N GLY A 138 -18.37 -11.91 -2.89
CA GLY A 138 -19.56 -11.57 -3.67
C GLY A 138 -20.39 -12.82 -3.95
N ASN A 139 -20.51 -13.20 -5.23
CA ASN A 139 -21.22 -14.42 -5.62
C ASN A 139 -20.28 -15.65 -5.73
N ALA A 140 -18.98 -15.46 -5.49
CA ALA A 140 -18.00 -16.55 -5.53
C ALA A 140 -17.92 -17.29 -4.19
N THR A 141 -17.31 -18.47 -4.20
CA THR A 141 -16.95 -19.24 -2.99
C THR A 141 -15.47 -19.59 -3.03
N LEU A 142 -14.88 -19.86 -1.87
CA LEU A 142 -13.45 -20.16 -1.75
C LEU A 142 -13.23 -21.58 -1.21
N ALA A 143 -12.88 -22.51 -2.11
CA ALA A 143 -12.65 -23.91 -1.78
C ALA A 143 -11.40 -24.13 -0.89
N PRO A 144 -11.31 -25.25 -0.16
CA PRO A 144 -10.10 -25.63 0.58
C PRO A 144 -8.83 -25.58 -0.30
N GLY A 145 -7.75 -25.04 0.25
CA GLY A 145 -6.46 -24.88 -0.42
C GLY A 145 -6.37 -23.68 -1.38
N THR A 146 -7.46 -22.96 -1.61
CA THR A 146 -7.49 -21.78 -2.51
C THR A 146 -7.42 -20.47 -1.72
N GLY A 147 -7.06 -19.38 -2.40
CA GLY A 147 -6.94 -18.07 -1.78
C GLY A 147 -7.42 -16.92 -2.65
N VAL A 148 -7.68 -15.79 -2.02
CA VAL A 148 -8.11 -14.53 -2.63
C VAL A 148 -7.26 -13.38 -2.12
N TRP A 149 -6.98 -12.41 -2.99
CA TRP A 149 -6.33 -11.18 -2.58
C TRP A 149 -7.34 -10.24 -1.91
N VAL A 150 -7.06 -9.82 -0.68
CA VAL A 150 -7.90 -8.87 0.06
C VAL A 150 -7.23 -7.50 0.02
N SER A 151 -7.86 -6.55 -0.66
CA SER A 151 -7.41 -5.15 -0.68
C SER A 151 -8.10 -4.35 0.42
N LEU A 152 -7.29 -3.66 1.22
CA LEU A 152 -7.74 -2.83 2.34
C LEU A 152 -7.22 -1.40 2.19
N PRO A 153 -7.93 -0.40 2.75
CA PRO A 153 -7.43 0.96 2.78
C PRO A 153 -6.10 1.00 3.52
N SER A 154 -5.05 1.48 2.85
CA SER A 154 -3.74 1.61 3.46
C SER A 154 -3.74 2.68 4.55
N GLY A 155 -3.01 2.40 5.63
CA GLY A 155 -2.72 3.26 6.78
C GLY A 155 -3.91 3.84 7.55
N LYS A 156 -4.66 2.98 8.22
CA LYS A 156 -5.19 3.36 9.54
C LYS A 156 -4.52 2.57 10.64
N VAL A 157 -4.49 1.25 10.47
CA VAL A 157 -3.86 0.27 11.36
C VAL A 157 -3.38 -0.93 10.52
N CYS A 158 -2.40 -1.67 11.03
CA CYS A 158 -1.93 -2.94 10.45
C CYS A 158 -2.65 -4.17 11.02
N THR A 159 -3.64 -3.94 11.88
CA THR A 159 -4.48 -4.98 12.47
C THR A 159 -5.83 -5.00 11.78
N VAL A 160 -6.28 -6.20 11.44
CA VAL A 160 -7.56 -6.45 10.78
C VAL A 160 -8.41 -7.41 11.59
N ASP A 161 -9.71 -7.27 11.44
CA ASP A 161 -10.68 -8.23 11.93
C ASP A 161 -11.24 -9.00 10.73
N ILE A 162 -11.43 -10.30 10.91
CA ILE A 162 -11.83 -11.24 9.87
C ILE A 162 -13.01 -12.05 10.39
N ARG A 163 -14.07 -12.13 9.58
CA ARG A 163 -15.22 -13.02 9.81
C ARG A 163 -15.43 -13.88 8.58
N VAL A 164 -15.51 -15.19 8.81
CA VAL A 164 -15.65 -16.21 7.76
C VAL A 164 -16.95 -16.97 7.99
N VAL A 165 -17.77 -17.12 6.96
CA VAL A 165 -18.97 -17.96 6.97
C VAL A 165 -18.73 -19.12 6.00
N TYR A 166 -18.86 -20.35 6.49
CA TYR A 166 -18.67 -21.57 5.70
C TYR A 166 -19.98 -22.03 5.06
N THR A 167 -19.90 -22.87 4.02
CA THR A 167 -21.07 -23.42 3.33
C THR A 167 -21.95 -24.33 4.20
N ASP A 168 -21.44 -24.78 5.36
CA ASP A 168 -22.21 -25.55 6.35
C ASP A 168 -22.91 -24.66 7.40
N GLY A 169 -22.87 -23.34 7.22
CA GLY A 169 -23.52 -22.35 8.09
C GLY A 169 -22.71 -21.95 9.32
N ARG A 170 -21.55 -22.57 9.59
CA ARG A 170 -20.68 -22.15 10.70
C ARG A 170 -20.02 -20.81 10.38
N ALA A 171 -19.85 -19.97 11.40
CA ALA A 171 -19.12 -18.71 11.29
C ALA A 171 -17.99 -18.63 12.33
N VAL A 172 -16.85 -18.09 11.93
CA VAL A 172 -15.67 -17.90 12.78
C VAL A 172 -15.18 -16.47 12.64
N GLU A 173 -14.84 -15.85 13.77
CA GLU A 173 -14.23 -14.52 13.82
C GLU A 173 -12.80 -14.61 14.36
N ARG A 174 -11.88 -13.83 13.79
CA ARG A 174 -10.54 -13.56 14.32
C ARG A 174 -10.31 -12.06 14.32
N ARG A 175 -9.91 -11.50 15.46
CA ARG A 175 -9.73 -10.05 15.63
C ARG A 175 -8.28 -9.69 15.90
N GLY A 176 -7.89 -8.47 15.54
CA GLY A 176 -6.56 -7.92 15.81
C GLY A 176 -5.42 -8.62 15.04
N VAL A 177 -5.71 -9.18 13.86
CA VAL A 177 -4.72 -9.92 13.06
C VAL A 177 -3.75 -8.94 12.39
N GLU A 178 -2.44 -9.05 12.68
CA GLU A 178 -1.40 -8.25 12.02
C GLU A 178 -1.22 -8.71 10.57
N THR A 179 -1.19 -7.77 9.62
CA THR A 179 -1.16 -8.05 8.17
C THR A 179 -0.09 -7.31 7.39
N CYS A 180 0.53 -6.28 7.94
CA CYS A 180 1.55 -5.51 7.21
C CYS A 180 2.89 -6.26 7.10
N SER A 181 3.18 -7.19 8.02
CA SER A 181 4.35 -8.08 7.91
C SER A 181 4.04 -9.40 7.21
N ALA A 182 2.76 -9.72 6.98
CA ALA A 182 2.31 -11.00 6.46
C ALA A 182 1.74 -10.86 5.04
N GLN A 183 2.42 -11.46 4.05
CA GLN A 183 1.94 -11.47 2.67
C GLN A 183 0.74 -12.40 2.45
N ALA A 184 0.59 -13.42 3.31
CA ALA A 184 -0.50 -14.38 3.25
C ALA A 184 -0.96 -14.82 4.66
N LEU A 185 -2.28 -14.94 4.82
CA LEU A 185 -2.93 -15.49 6.00
C LEU A 185 -3.57 -16.83 5.68
N ASN A 186 -3.07 -17.86 6.34
CA ASN A 186 -3.57 -19.22 6.25
C ASN A 186 -4.67 -19.45 7.30
N PHE A 187 -5.93 -19.28 6.89
CA PHE A 187 -7.08 -19.36 7.79
C PHE A 187 -7.54 -20.81 7.96
N ARG A 188 -7.73 -21.26 9.21
CA ARG A 188 -8.18 -22.60 9.59
C ARG A 188 -9.38 -22.49 10.52
#